data_AF-A0A0H3F993-F1
#
_entry.id   AF-A0A0H3F993-F1
#
_cell.length_a   1.000
_cell.length_b   1.000
_cell.length_c   1.000
_cell.angle_alpha   90.00
_cell.angle_beta   90.00
_cell.angle_gamma   90.00
#
_symmetry.space_group_name_H-M   'P 1'
#
loop_
_entity.id
_entity.type
_entity.pdbx_description
1 polymer ?
#
loop_
_entity_poly.entity_id
_entity_poly.type
_entity_poly.pdbx_seq_one_letter_code
_entity_poly.pdbx_strand_id
1 'polypeptide(L)'
;MISLFKKTSQFSMLVMLMILAGCSGKPHYKKYDTHAFDDEIEDAADEYKVDRKLVKAIIQVESGFNPKAVSPSNAIGLMQLKASTSGCDAYRYKGKRGCPDDDDLLDPETNIDLGTAYISALQRQQLNWINDPLTRRYATEVAYANGAGALLRTFSSNRQTAIQMINQLTPEAFNWHVRQYHPAPQAPRYMAKVEKAYAGL
;
A
#
# COMPACT_ATOMS: atom_id res chain seq x y z
N MET A 1 1.94 11.19 -48.30
CA MET A 1 2.50 12.37 -47.60
C MET A 1 1.54 12.72 -46.48
N ILE A 2 2.03 12.67 -45.23
CA ILE A 2 1.49 13.13 -43.93
C ILE A 2 1.92 12.09 -42.88
N SER A 3 3.11 12.33 -42.36
CA SER A 3 3.59 11.89 -41.05
C SER A 3 2.73 12.55 -39.98
N LEU A 4 2.40 11.85 -38.90
CA LEU A 4 2.12 12.46 -37.60
C LEU A 4 2.41 11.48 -36.48
N PHE A 5 3.57 11.72 -35.85
CA PHE A 5 3.98 11.29 -34.53
C PHE A 5 2.83 11.17 -33.52
N LYS A 6 2.80 10.08 -32.74
CA LYS A 6 2.35 10.14 -31.34
C LYS A 6 3.42 9.57 -30.40
N LYS A 7 4.05 10.58 -29.79
CA LYS A 7 4.90 10.66 -28.60
C LYS A 7 4.57 9.64 -27.49
N THR A 8 5.66 9.08 -26.96
CA THR A 8 5.88 8.40 -25.68
C THR A 8 4.96 8.77 -24.51
N SER A 9 4.57 7.76 -23.72
CA SER A 9 4.22 7.93 -22.30
C SER A 9 5.03 6.93 -21.47
N GLN A 10 6.03 7.46 -20.75
CA GLN A 10 6.73 6.75 -19.69
C GLN A 10 5.77 6.62 -18.50
N PHE A 11 5.31 5.42 -18.21
CA PHE A 11 4.70 5.12 -16.91
C PHE A 11 5.69 4.27 -16.12
N SER A 12 6.45 4.98 -15.29
CA SER A 12 7.37 4.46 -14.29
C SER A 12 6.60 3.72 -13.18
N MET A 13 7.36 2.90 -12.45
CA MET A 13 7.10 2.43 -11.08
C MET A 13 6.36 1.09 -10.91
N LEU A 14 7.05 0.04 -11.32
CA LEU A 14 6.92 -1.30 -10.73
C LEU A 14 7.78 -1.35 -9.45
N VAL A 15 7.17 -1.48 -8.27
CA VAL A 15 7.87 -1.99 -7.09
C VAL A 15 8.14 -3.46 -7.37
N MET A 16 9.36 -3.75 -7.83
CA MET A 16 9.82 -5.10 -8.13
C MET A 16 10.10 -5.83 -6.82
N LEU A 17 9.13 -6.63 -6.36
CA LEU A 17 9.38 -7.64 -5.34
C LEU A 17 9.83 -8.94 -6.02
N MET A 18 11.15 -9.07 -6.15
CA MET A 18 11.98 -10.27 -6.37
C MET A 18 11.40 -11.42 -7.22
N ILE A 19 11.96 -11.56 -8.43
CA ILE A 19 12.03 -12.81 -9.19
C ILE A 19 13.00 -13.75 -8.48
N LEU A 20 12.59 -14.97 -8.14
CA LEU A 20 13.52 -16.05 -7.80
C LEU A 20 14.04 -16.68 -9.10
N ALA A 21 15.14 -16.14 -9.62
CA ALA A 21 16.04 -16.88 -10.49
C ALA A 21 17.13 -17.51 -9.59
N GLY A 22 17.24 -18.83 -9.64
CA GLY A 22 18.15 -19.60 -8.79
C GLY A 22 19.61 -19.26 -9.05
N CYS A 23 20.32 -18.94 -7.97
CA CYS A 23 21.73 -19.24 -7.77
C CYS A 23 21.89 -19.69 -6.31
N SER A 24 22.52 -20.85 -6.11
CA SER A 24 22.68 -21.54 -4.84
C SER A 24 23.46 -20.71 -3.81
N GLY A 25 22.71 -20.02 -2.97
CA GLY A 25 23.10 -19.54 -1.66
C GLY A 25 21.81 -19.23 -0.93
N LYS A 26 21.50 -19.91 0.19
CA LYS A 26 20.30 -19.53 0.96
C LYS A 26 20.56 -18.12 1.49
N PRO A 27 19.82 -17.08 1.05
CA PRO A 27 20.03 -15.73 1.56
C PRO A 27 19.82 -15.76 3.09
N HIS A 28 20.81 -15.27 3.82
CA HIS A 28 20.73 -15.17 5.28
C HIS A 28 19.85 -13.97 5.63
N TYR A 29 18.53 -14.16 5.61
CA TYR A 29 17.59 -13.12 5.99
C TYR A 29 17.73 -12.84 7.49
N LYS A 30 18.11 -11.60 7.84
CA LYS A 30 18.07 -11.14 9.23
C LYS A 30 16.61 -11.14 9.69
N LYS A 31 16.32 -11.91 10.73
CA LYS A 31 14.99 -11.94 11.36
C LYS A 31 14.91 -10.78 12.35
N TYR A 32 13.94 -9.91 12.16
CA TYR A 32 13.63 -8.83 13.08
C TYR A 32 12.57 -9.29 14.08
N ASP A 33 12.58 -8.69 15.27
CA ASP A 33 11.56 -8.91 16.29
C ASP A 33 10.25 -8.25 15.84
N THR A 34 9.17 -9.03 15.85
CA THR A 34 7.83 -8.61 15.41
C THR A 34 7.11 -7.75 16.44
N HIS A 35 7.66 -7.61 17.66
CA HIS A 35 7.12 -6.77 18.73
C HIS A 35 7.93 -5.49 18.96
N ALA A 36 9.02 -5.29 18.22
CA ALA A 36 9.95 -4.17 18.44
C ALA A 36 9.33 -2.77 18.22
N PHE A 37 8.16 -2.70 17.59
CA PHE A 37 7.49 -1.45 17.25
C PHE A 37 6.01 -1.43 17.68
N ASP A 38 5.63 -2.28 18.64
CA ASP A 38 4.21 -2.42 19.02
C ASP A 38 3.64 -1.13 19.61
N ASP A 39 4.43 -0.37 20.37
CA ASP A 39 4.03 0.91 20.96
C ASP A 39 3.79 1.97 19.86
N GLU A 40 4.72 2.14 18.91
CA GLU A 40 4.57 3.09 17.80
C GLU A 40 3.42 2.71 16.87
N ILE A 41 3.19 1.41 16.66
CA ILE A 41 2.04 0.91 15.88
C ILE A 41 0.74 1.22 16.63
N GLU A 42 0.68 1.02 17.95
CA GLU A 42 -0.49 1.31 18.77
C GLU A 42 -0.83 2.81 18.76
N ASP A 43 0.16 3.66 19.05
CA ASP A 43 0.00 5.11 19.07
C ASP A 43 -0.49 5.64 17.71
N ALA A 44 0.13 5.22 16.61
CA ALA A 44 -0.28 5.64 15.27
C ALA A 44 -1.67 5.08 14.89
N ALA A 45 -1.96 3.82 15.19
CA ALA A 45 -3.25 3.21 14.91
C ALA A 45 -4.39 3.94 15.64
N ASP A 46 -4.16 4.30 16.90
CA ASP A 46 -5.12 5.03 17.72
C ASP A 46 -5.32 6.47 17.26
N GLU A 47 -4.25 7.19 16.91
CA GLU A 47 -4.31 8.56 16.39
C GLU A 47 -5.15 8.60 15.10
N TYR A 48 -4.84 7.71 14.14
CA TYR A 48 -5.46 7.73 12.83
C TYR A 48 -6.74 6.90 12.69
N LYS A 49 -7.13 6.21 13.79
CA LYS A 49 -8.26 5.27 13.85
C LYS A 49 -8.18 4.22 12.73
N VAL A 50 -7.00 3.64 12.60
CA VAL A 50 -6.71 2.52 11.70
C VAL A 50 -6.60 1.27 12.55
N ASP A 51 -7.00 0.12 12.00
CA ASP A 51 -6.82 -1.15 12.68
C ASP A 51 -5.32 -1.45 12.90
N ARG A 52 -4.89 -1.52 14.17
CA ARG A 52 -3.52 -1.88 14.59
C ARG A 52 -3.01 -3.14 13.89
N LYS A 53 -3.88 -4.14 13.72
CA LYS A 53 -3.56 -5.41 13.08
C LYS A 53 -3.26 -5.26 11.60
N LEU A 54 -3.93 -4.32 10.92
CA LEU A 54 -3.66 -3.98 9.52
C LEU A 54 -2.30 -3.27 9.38
N VAL A 55 -1.99 -2.32 10.26
CA VAL A 55 -0.68 -1.62 10.26
C VAL A 55 0.45 -2.63 10.42
N LYS A 56 0.36 -3.50 11.44
CA LYS A 56 1.36 -4.54 11.71
C LYS A 56 1.48 -5.55 10.56
N ALA A 57 0.37 -5.97 9.96
CA ALA A 57 0.38 -6.85 8.79
C ALA A 57 1.07 -6.21 7.57
N ILE A 58 0.85 -4.92 7.32
CA ILE A 58 1.51 -4.17 6.25
C ILE A 58 3.02 -4.09 6.51
N ILE A 59 3.45 -3.71 7.72
CA ILE A 59 4.89 -3.67 8.08
C ILE A 59 5.56 -5.03 7.85
N GLN A 60 4.89 -6.11 8.24
CA GLN A 60 5.40 -7.47 8.04
C GLN A 60 5.58 -7.81 6.56
N VAL A 61 4.63 -7.42 5.70
CA VAL A 61 4.68 -7.69 4.25
C VAL A 61 5.70 -6.81 3.53
N GLU A 62 5.80 -5.54 3.93
CA GLU A 62 6.62 -4.52 3.25
C GLU A 62 8.10 -4.66 3.57
N SER A 63 8.44 -4.79 4.86
CA SER A 63 9.85 -4.79 5.30
C SER A 63 10.24 -6.02 6.12
N GLY A 64 9.27 -6.81 6.58
CA GLY A 64 9.53 -7.85 7.58
C GLY A 64 10.10 -7.25 8.88
N PHE A 65 9.61 -6.06 9.27
CA PHE A 65 10.08 -5.27 10.41
C PHE A 65 11.53 -4.77 10.28
N ASN A 66 12.05 -4.62 9.06
CA ASN A 66 13.37 -4.03 8.82
C ASN A 66 13.27 -2.50 8.70
N PRO A 67 13.70 -1.72 9.70
CA PRO A 67 13.59 -0.25 9.63
C PRO A 67 14.52 0.38 8.58
N LYS A 68 15.54 -0.36 8.11
CA LYS A 68 16.50 0.10 7.11
C LYS A 68 16.16 -0.39 5.69
N ALA A 69 14.94 -0.87 5.47
CA ALA A 69 14.55 -1.39 4.16
C ALA A 69 14.47 -0.26 3.13
N VAL A 70 15.17 -0.43 2.00
CA VAL A 70 15.09 0.47 0.85
C VAL A 70 14.87 -0.38 -0.40
N SER A 71 13.73 -0.20 -1.07
CA SER A 71 13.46 -0.91 -2.33
C SER A 71 14.26 -0.31 -3.50
N PRO A 72 14.45 -1.06 -4.61
CA PRO A 72 15.06 -0.53 -5.83
C PRO A 72 14.33 0.70 -6.43
N SER A 73 13.09 0.93 -6.02
CA SER A 73 12.29 2.07 -6.46
C SER A 73 12.34 3.26 -5.49
N ASN A 74 13.17 3.20 -4.43
CA ASN A 74 13.21 4.17 -3.33
C ASN A 74 11.91 4.19 -2.50
N ALA A 75 11.46 3.01 -2.08
CA ALA A 75 10.46 2.86 -1.03
C ALA A 75 11.21 2.54 0.27
N ILE A 76 10.92 3.26 1.35
CA ILE A 76 11.83 3.41 2.50
C ILE A 76 11.14 3.01 3.80
N GLY A 77 11.90 2.35 4.67
CA GLY A 77 11.54 2.06 6.05
C GLY A 77 10.55 0.90 6.21
N LEU A 78 9.96 0.84 7.40
CA LEU A 78 9.12 -0.25 7.86
C LEU A 78 7.89 -0.50 6.98
N MET A 79 7.27 0.59 6.52
CA MET A 79 6.05 0.62 5.72
C MET A 79 6.31 0.92 4.24
N GLN A 80 7.58 0.94 3.81
CA GLN A 80 7.99 1.13 2.41
C GLN A 80 7.30 2.34 1.75
N LEU A 81 7.40 3.50 2.40
CA LEU A 81 6.84 4.74 1.87
C LEU A 81 7.77 5.35 0.83
N LYS A 82 7.20 6.09 -0.11
CA LYS A 82 7.96 6.88 -1.07
C LYS A 82 7.72 8.34 -0.75
N ALA A 83 8.81 9.06 -0.46
CA ALA A 83 8.78 10.48 -0.13
C ALA A 83 7.89 11.28 -1.08
N SER A 84 8.11 11.12 -2.38
CA SER A 84 7.42 11.87 -3.45
C SER A 84 5.97 11.45 -3.73
N THR A 85 5.44 10.40 -3.08
CA THR A 85 4.05 9.95 -3.29
C THR A 85 3.32 9.71 -1.98
N SER A 86 3.47 8.53 -1.37
CA SER A 86 2.73 8.18 -0.14
C SER A 86 3.14 9.08 1.03
N GLY A 87 4.40 9.51 1.08
CA GLY A 87 4.88 10.52 2.01
C GLY A 87 4.17 11.88 1.85
N CYS A 88 4.13 12.42 0.62
CA CYS A 88 3.39 13.65 0.33
C CYS A 88 1.89 13.54 0.68
N ASP A 89 1.25 12.40 0.37
CA ASP A 89 -0.15 12.16 0.70
C ASP A 89 -0.39 12.12 2.21
N ALA A 90 0.52 11.48 2.97
CA ALA A 90 0.49 11.47 4.44
C ALA A 90 0.68 12.88 5.02
N TYR A 91 1.64 13.66 4.52
CA TYR A 91 1.83 15.07 4.91
C TYR A 91 0.57 15.90 4.67
N ARG A 92 -0.01 15.80 3.47
CA ARG A 92 -1.25 16.50 3.12
C ARG A 92 -2.40 16.09 4.04
N TYR A 93 -2.52 14.80 4.37
CA TYR A 93 -3.54 14.30 5.29
C TYR A 93 -3.36 14.87 6.71
N LYS A 94 -2.11 14.98 7.17
CA LYS A 94 -1.74 15.62 8.45
C LYS A 94 -1.79 17.16 8.42
N GLY A 95 -2.24 17.78 7.33
CA GLY A 95 -2.26 19.24 7.18
C GLY A 95 -0.88 19.90 7.02
N LYS A 96 0.17 19.11 6.79
CA LYS A 96 1.53 19.59 6.52
C LYS A 96 1.70 19.96 5.05
N ARG A 97 2.61 20.91 4.76
CA ARG A 97 3.02 21.27 3.40
C ARG A 97 4.26 20.47 3.00
N GLY A 98 4.44 20.24 1.71
CA GLY A 98 5.60 19.52 1.18
C GLY A 98 5.47 18.00 1.32
N CYS A 99 6.61 17.35 1.39
CA CYS A 99 6.75 15.90 1.50
C CYS A 99 7.90 15.59 2.48
N PRO A 100 7.89 14.44 3.15
CA PRO A 100 9.04 14.01 3.95
C PRO A 100 10.25 13.77 3.06
N ASP A 101 11.45 13.82 3.63
CA ASP A 101 12.67 13.38 2.96
C ASP A 101 12.99 11.91 3.27
N ASP A 102 14.10 11.39 2.72
CA ASP A 102 14.47 9.99 2.88
C ASP A 102 14.94 9.67 4.32
N ASP A 103 15.50 10.65 5.03
CA ASP A 103 15.96 10.48 6.41
C ASP A 103 14.77 10.40 7.37
N ASP A 104 13.74 11.25 7.16
CA ASP A 104 12.44 11.14 7.84
C ASP A 104 11.86 9.73 7.72
N LEU A 105 11.98 9.11 6.54
CA LEU A 105 11.40 7.79 6.28
C LEU A 105 12.23 6.62 6.82
N LEU A 106 13.50 6.84 7.19
CA LEU A 106 14.35 5.85 7.85
C LEU A 106 14.15 5.81 9.37
N ASP A 107 13.60 6.88 9.95
CA ASP A 107 13.17 6.90 11.34
C ASP A 107 11.92 6.02 11.54
N PRO A 108 11.96 4.97 12.40
CA PRO A 108 10.86 4.03 12.56
C PRO A 108 9.54 4.67 12.99
N GLU A 109 9.58 5.57 13.98
CA GLU A 109 8.40 6.25 14.52
C GLU A 109 7.74 7.11 13.44
N THR A 110 8.53 7.95 12.76
CA THR A 110 8.05 8.78 11.65
C THR A 110 7.51 7.94 10.49
N ASN A 111 8.17 6.82 10.16
CA ASN A 111 7.72 5.94 9.09
C ASN A 111 6.37 5.27 9.41
N ILE A 112 6.18 4.79 10.63
CA ILE A 112 4.92 4.18 11.08
C ILE A 112 3.81 5.23 11.15
N ASP A 113 4.10 6.41 11.70
CA ASP A 113 3.16 7.53 11.77
C ASP A 113 2.67 7.92 10.37
N LEU A 114 3.59 8.19 9.44
CA LEU A 114 3.24 8.59 8.08
C LEU A 114 2.56 7.47 7.30
N GLY A 115 2.98 6.22 7.50
CA GLY A 115 2.39 5.08 6.80
C GLY A 115 0.98 4.79 7.26
N THR A 116 0.71 4.97 8.56
CA THR A 116 -0.63 4.85 9.14
C THR A 116 -1.51 6.04 8.76
N ALA A 117 -0.95 7.26 8.72
CA ALA A 117 -1.63 8.43 8.16
C ALA A 117 -2.02 8.21 6.69
N TYR A 118 -1.17 7.57 5.89
CA TYR A 118 -1.47 7.24 4.51
C TYR A 118 -2.61 6.21 4.39
N ILE A 119 -2.62 5.16 5.21
CA ILE A 119 -3.75 4.21 5.29
C ILE A 119 -5.05 4.95 5.60
N SER A 120 -5.02 5.85 6.58
CA SER A 120 -6.17 6.66 6.98
C SER A 120 -6.64 7.59 5.85
N ALA A 121 -5.71 8.21 5.11
CA ALA A 121 -6.02 9.01 3.94
C ALA A 121 -6.72 8.19 2.85
N LEU A 122 -6.25 6.96 2.58
CA LEU A 122 -6.91 6.03 1.67
C LEU A 122 -8.34 5.72 2.13
N GLN A 123 -8.52 5.31 3.39
CA GLN A 123 -9.82 4.90 3.92
C GLN A 123 -10.83 6.05 4.02
N ARG A 124 -10.39 7.24 4.44
CA ARG A 124 -11.27 8.36 4.81
C ARG A 124 -11.45 9.41 3.72
N GLN A 125 -10.52 9.52 2.77
CA GLN A 125 -10.63 10.48 1.65
C GLN A 125 -10.81 9.79 0.30
N GLN A 126 -10.19 8.64 0.09
CA GLN A 126 -10.18 7.99 -1.23
C GLN A 126 -11.26 6.91 -1.37
N LEU A 127 -11.50 6.15 -0.31
CA LEU A 127 -12.32 4.94 -0.31
C LEU A 127 -13.52 5.02 0.66
N ASN A 128 -13.80 6.21 1.20
CA ASN A 128 -14.84 6.45 2.21
C ASN A 128 -16.26 6.11 1.73
N TRP A 129 -16.48 6.07 0.41
CA TRP A 129 -17.76 5.71 -0.20
C TRP A 129 -17.96 4.20 -0.41
N ILE A 130 -16.96 3.37 -0.10
CA ILE A 130 -17.12 1.91 -0.04
C ILE A 130 -17.79 1.59 1.29
N ASN A 131 -19.00 1.04 1.25
CA ASN A 131 -19.85 0.90 2.43
C ASN A 131 -19.37 -0.22 3.35
N ASP A 132 -19.18 -1.41 2.78
CA ASP A 132 -18.78 -2.59 3.54
C ASP A 132 -17.34 -2.42 4.08
N PRO A 133 -17.14 -2.52 5.41
CA PRO A 133 -15.85 -2.24 6.03
C PRO A 133 -14.76 -3.25 5.63
N LEU A 134 -15.10 -4.52 5.40
CA LEU A 134 -14.13 -5.53 4.97
C LEU A 134 -13.68 -5.29 3.53
N THR A 135 -14.62 -4.98 2.65
CA THR A 135 -14.37 -4.57 1.27
C THR A 135 -13.53 -3.29 1.22
N ARG A 136 -13.81 -2.32 2.10
CA ARG A 136 -12.98 -1.11 2.22
C ARG A 136 -11.57 -1.43 2.71
N ARG A 137 -11.37 -2.42 3.60
CA ARG A 137 -10.04 -2.91 3.99
C ARG A 137 -9.30 -3.54 2.81
N TYR A 138 -9.93 -4.45 2.07
CA TYR A 138 -9.34 -5.06 0.87
C TYR A 138 -8.98 -4.01 -0.18
N ALA A 139 -9.88 -3.05 -0.42
CA ALA A 139 -9.61 -1.94 -1.31
C ALA A 139 -8.43 -1.08 -0.83
N THR A 140 -8.29 -0.89 0.49
CA THR A 140 -7.18 -0.16 1.10
C THR A 140 -5.86 -0.89 0.89
N GLU A 141 -5.80 -2.21 1.09
CA GLU A 141 -4.60 -3.01 0.86
C GLU A 141 -4.12 -2.94 -0.60
N VAL A 142 -5.05 -3.06 -1.55
CA VAL A 142 -4.74 -2.92 -2.98
C VAL A 142 -4.30 -1.49 -3.32
N ALA A 143 -5.02 -0.50 -2.78
CA ALA A 143 -4.70 0.91 -3.01
C ALA A 143 -3.37 1.32 -2.36
N TYR A 144 -2.96 0.69 -1.26
CA TYR A 144 -1.68 0.93 -0.62
C TYR A 144 -0.53 0.56 -1.57
N ALA A 145 -0.61 -0.62 -2.19
CA ALA A 145 0.42 -1.12 -3.09
C ALA A 145 0.41 -0.47 -4.48
N ASN A 146 -0.77 -0.11 -5.01
CA ASN A 146 -0.92 0.27 -6.42
C ASN A 146 -1.72 1.56 -6.68
N GLY A 147 -2.18 2.23 -5.63
CA GLY A 147 -2.97 3.45 -5.70
C GLY A 147 -4.47 3.21 -5.91
N ALA A 148 -5.31 3.96 -5.20
CA ALA A 148 -6.78 3.82 -5.28
C ALA A 148 -7.32 4.05 -6.70
N GLY A 149 -6.71 4.97 -7.45
CA GLY A 149 -7.10 5.22 -8.84
C GLY A 149 -6.90 4.02 -9.76
N ALA A 150 -5.84 3.23 -9.55
CA ALA A 150 -5.59 2.02 -10.33
C ALA A 150 -6.65 0.95 -10.02
N LEU A 151 -6.95 0.74 -8.73
CA LEU A 151 -8.02 -0.13 -8.28
C LEU A 151 -9.38 0.25 -8.88
N LEU A 152 -9.79 1.51 -8.73
CA LEU A 152 -11.13 1.97 -9.16
C LEU A 152 -11.32 1.82 -10.68
N ARG A 153 -10.26 2.03 -11.47
CA ARG A 153 -10.29 1.85 -12.93
C ARG A 153 -10.53 0.41 -13.38
N THR A 154 -10.33 -0.59 -12.51
CA THR A 154 -10.69 -1.97 -12.82
C THR A 154 -12.20 -2.21 -12.83
N PHE A 155 -12.99 -1.31 -12.25
CA PHE A 155 -14.45 -1.35 -12.26
C PHE A 155 -15.02 -0.38 -13.29
N SER A 156 -14.57 0.88 -13.27
CA SER A 156 -15.00 1.90 -14.22
C SER A 156 -13.99 3.06 -14.29
N SER A 157 -13.90 3.73 -15.44
CA SER A 157 -13.14 4.97 -15.57
C SER A 157 -13.78 6.12 -14.78
N ASN A 158 -15.09 6.08 -14.53
CA ASN A 158 -15.79 7.03 -13.67
C ASN A 158 -15.75 6.53 -12.21
N ARG A 159 -15.22 7.38 -11.31
CA ARG A 159 -15.07 7.04 -9.89
C ARG A 159 -16.39 6.73 -9.18
N GLN A 160 -17.44 7.49 -9.43
CA GLN A 160 -18.74 7.27 -8.79
C GLN A 160 -19.34 5.93 -9.25
N THR A 161 -19.27 5.64 -10.54
CA THR A 161 -19.69 4.35 -11.09
C THR A 161 -18.87 3.19 -10.53
N ALA A 162 -17.54 3.34 -10.43
CA ALA A 162 -16.68 2.31 -9.84
C ALA A 162 -17.09 2.00 -8.39
N ILE A 163 -17.33 3.03 -7.57
CA ILE A 163 -17.79 2.88 -6.19
C ILE A 163 -19.16 2.21 -6.13
N GLN A 164 -20.10 2.60 -6.99
CA GLN A 164 -21.42 1.97 -7.08
C GLN A 164 -21.30 0.48 -7.38
N MET A 165 -20.45 0.09 -8.34
CA MET A 165 -20.19 -1.30 -8.67
C MET A 165 -19.58 -2.07 -7.50
N ILE A 166 -18.58 -1.50 -6.83
CA ILE A 166 -17.95 -2.10 -5.64
C ILE A 166 -19.00 -2.34 -4.55
N ASN A 167 -19.89 -1.39 -4.31
CA ASN A 167 -20.94 -1.50 -3.29
C ASN A 167 -22.04 -2.53 -3.62
N GLN A 168 -22.05 -3.13 -4.82
CA GLN A 168 -22.92 -4.26 -5.17
C GLN A 168 -22.25 -5.62 -4.95
N LEU A 169 -20.97 -5.66 -4.58
CA LEU A 169 -20.22 -6.89 -4.39
C LEU A 169 -20.16 -7.29 -2.91
N THR A 170 -20.12 -8.60 -2.67
CA THR A 170 -19.64 -9.12 -1.38
C THR A 170 -18.11 -8.96 -1.30
N PRO A 171 -17.52 -9.02 -0.09
CA PRO A 171 -16.06 -9.01 0.06
C PRO A 171 -15.34 -10.09 -0.76
N GLU A 172 -15.91 -11.28 -0.85
CA GLU A 172 -15.37 -12.41 -1.63
C GLU A 172 -15.43 -12.11 -3.13
N ALA A 173 -16.54 -11.54 -3.62
CA ALA A 173 -16.70 -11.16 -5.01
C ALA A 173 -15.74 -10.00 -5.38
N PHE A 174 -15.53 -9.04 -4.49
CA PHE A 174 -14.51 -7.99 -4.66
C PHE A 174 -13.10 -8.59 -4.73
N ASN A 175 -12.74 -9.47 -3.80
CA ASN A 175 -11.45 -10.15 -3.78
C ASN A 175 -11.23 -10.96 -5.08
N TRP A 176 -12.27 -11.68 -5.53
CA TRP A 176 -12.24 -12.40 -6.80
C TRP A 176 -12.04 -11.45 -7.98
N HIS A 177 -12.76 -10.32 -8.05
CA HIS A 177 -12.60 -9.32 -9.10
C HIS A 177 -11.17 -8.79 -9.17
N VAL A 178 -10.58 -8.42 -8.03
CA VAL A 178 -9.17 -7.95 -7.96
C VAL A 178 -8.21 -9.01 -8.49
N ARG A 179 -8.44 -10.29 -8.17
CA ARG A 179 -7.60 -11.41 -8.68
C ARG A 179 -7.70 -11.61 -10.18
N GLN A 180 -8.88 -11.42 -10.77
CA GLN A 180 -9.11 -11.68 -12.19
C GLN A 180 -8.78 -10.49 -13.10
N TYR A 181 -9.10 -9.28 -12.66
CA TYR A 181 -9.16 -8.12 -13.56
C TYR A 181 -8.16 -7.02 -13.25
N HIS A 182 -7.45 -7.07 -12.11
CA HIS A 182 -6.42 -6.07 -11.86
C HIS A 182 -5.24 -6.25 -12.83
N PRO A 183 -4.88 -5.23 -13.65
CA PRO A 183 -3.88 -5.39 -14.71
C PRO A 183 -2.47 -5.64 -14.17
N ALA A 184 -2.24 -5.24 -12.91
CA ALA A 184 -1.00 -5.43 -12.20
C ALA A 184 -1.10 -6.70 -11.34
N PRO A 185 -0.39 -7.81 -11.67
CA PRO A 185 -0.50 -9.08 -10.94
C PRO A 185 0.03 -9.01 -9.51
N GLN A 186 0.81 -7.98 -9.18
CA GLN A 186 1.28 -7.72 -7.83
C GLN A 186 0.15 -7.30 -6.88
N ALA A 187 -0.92 -6.66 -7.36
CA ALA A 187 -2.02 -6.19 -6.51
C ALA A 187 -2.73 -7.34 -5.76
N PRO A 188 -3.29 -8.36 -6.45
CA PRO A 188 -3.92 -9.47 -5.74
C PRO A 188 -2.92 -10.30 -4.92
N ARG A 189 -1.65 -10.36 -5.34
CA ARG A 189 -0.59 -11.04 -4.57
C ARG A 189 -0.27 -10.31 -3.29
N TYR A 190 -0.20 -8.98 -3.33
CA TYR A 190 0.05 -8.14 -2.15
C TYR A 190 -1.10 -8.28 -1.15
N MET A 191 -2.34 -8.10 -1.61
CA MET A 191 -3.54 -8.29 -0.79
C MET A 191 -3.56 -9.69 -0.14
N ALA A 192 -3.27 -10.75 -0.90
CA ALA A 192 -3.20 -12.11 -0.33
C ALA A 192 -2.10 -12.29 0.73
N LYS A 193 -0.97 -11.59 0.61
CA LYS A 193 0.10 -11.60 1.63
C LYS A 193 -0.31 -10.85 2.89
N VAL A 194 -0.93 -9.68 2.73
CA VAL A 194 -1.42 -8.88 3.86
C VAL A 194 -2.51 -9.64 4.60
N GLU A 195 -3.48 -10.23 3.90
CA GLU A 195 -4.52 -11.04 4.53
C GLU A 195 -3.97 -12.27 5.26
N LYS A 196 -2.92 -12.91 4.72
CA LYS A 196 -2.25 -14.02 5.41
C LYS A 196 -1.54 -13.54 6.68
N ALA A 197 -0.84 -12.41 6.62
CA ALA A 197 -0.17 -11.83 7.79
C ALA A 197 -1.20 -11.38 8.83
N TYR A 198 -2.24 -10.68 8.41
CA TYR A 198 -3.37 -10.26 9.21
C TYR A 198 -4.00 -11.46 9.91
N ALA A 199 -4.40 -12.52 9.21
CA ALA A 199 -5.02 -13.68 9.85
C ALA A 199 -4.13 -14.39 10.90
N GLY A 200 -2.81 -14.21 10.84
CA GLY A 200 -1.85 -14.81 11.78
C GLY A 200 -1.50 -13.98 13.02
N LEU A 201 -1.96 -12.73 13.08
CA LEU A 201 -1.85 -11.84 14.25
C LEU A 201 -3.08 -11.97 15.15
#